data_AF-I0YIQ6-F1
#
_entry.id   AF-I0YIQ6-F1
#
_cell.length_a   1.000
_cell.length_b   1.000
_cell.length_c   1.000
_cell.angle_alpha   90.00
_cell.angle_beta   90.00
_cell.angle_gamma   90.00
#
_symmetry.space_group_name_H-M   'P 1'
#
loop_
_entity.id
_entity.type
_entity.pdbx_description
1 polymer ?
#
loop_
_entity_poly.entity_id
_entity_poly.type
_entity_poly.pdbx_seq_one_letter_code
_entity_poly.pdbx_strand_id
1 'polypeptide(L)'
;MLVAGKQLSKWYALVANAEFMLHDVQNEAFAEQLRERVRLFGEKERKQDFFLVCEPTWLDKQFPQEAKRVGRPCVALVSTDKIWITFMKLRLDRVMKLDLGELTPEQALDAGAPYPEFPPLDRTKWTAPYSPYKPGWWNAFEPAVFFNNCQ
;
A
#
# COMPACT_ATOMS: atom_id res chain seq x y z
N MET A 1 3.47 32.87 8.68
CA MET A 1 2.82 31.85 7.84
C MET A 1 3.93 31.04 7.16
N LEU A 2 4.43 30.01 7.83
CA LEU A 2 5.42 29.11 7.23
C LEU A 2 4.65 28.18 6.29
N VAL A 3 4.82 28.36 4.98
CA VAL A 3 4.47 27.32 4.02
C VAL A 3 5.33 26.12 4.41
N ALA A 4 4.73 25.08 4.98
CA ALA A 4 5.41 23.80 5.20
C ALA A 4 5.90 23.34 3.83
N GLY A 5 7.17 23.57 3.54
CA GLY A 5 7.77 23.19 2.27
C GLY A 5 7.58 21.68 2.10
N LYS A 6 6.89 21.29 1.03
CA LYS A 6 6.70 19.89 0.64
C LYS A 6 8.07 19.21 0.53
N GLN A 7 8.49 18.53 1.59
CA GLN A 7 9.82 17.98 1.67
C GLN A 7 9.93 16.78 0.73
N LEU A 8 10.86 16.84 -0.21
CA LEU A 8 11.21 15.73 -1.08
C LEU A 8 11.81 14.60 -0.24
N SER A 9 11.40 13.38 -0.52
CA SER A 9 11.93 12.16 0.09
C SER A 9 12.05 11.08 -0.96
N LYS A 10 12.95 10.11 -0.74
CA LYS A 10 13.05 8.93 -1.59
C LYS A 10 11.94 7.95 -1.26
N TRP A 11 11.15 7.60 -2.26
CA TRP A 11 10.01 6.69 -2.12
C TRP A 11 10.22 5.40 -2.91
N TYR A 12 9.67 4.32 -2.37
CA TYR A 12 9.71 3.00 -2.97
C TYR A 12 8.31 2.42 -2.96
N ALA A 13 7.98 1.64 -3.98
CA ALA A 13 6.67 1.04 -4.11
C ALA A 13 6.74 -0.46 -4.42
N LEU A 14 5.74 -1.20 -3.93
CA LEU A 14 5.37 -2.51 -4.45
C LEU A 14 4.02 -2.41 -5.13
N VAL A 15 3.93 -2.81 -6.39
CA VAL A 15 2.71 -2.71 -7.19
C VAL A 15 2.26 -4.10 -7.60
N ALA A 16 0.96 -4.36 -7.44
CA ALA A 16 0.32 -5.59 -7.90
C ALA A 16 -1.16 -5.37 -8.20
N ASN A 17 -1.79 -6.37 -8.81
CA ASN A 17 -3.24 -6.40 -8.98
C ASN A 17 -3.95 -6.36 -7.61
N ALA A 18 -5.05 -5.61 -7.52
CA ALA A 18 -5.77 -5.37 -6.29
C ALA A 18 -6.41 -6.65 -5.72
N GLU A 19 -6.93 -7.53 -6.56
CA GLU A 19 -7.53 -8.81 -6.13
C GLU A 19 -6.49 -9.68 -5.45
N PHE A 20 -5.31 -9.83 -6.08
CA PHE A 20 -4.18 -10.49 -5.43
C PHE A 20 -3.82 -9.79 -4.12
N MET A 21 -3.54 -8.49 -4.14
CA MET A 21 -2.92 -7.80 -3.00
C MET A 21 -3.85 -7.62 -1.79
N LEU A 22 -5.17 -7.47 -2.01
CA LEU A 22 -6.13 -7.09 -0.98
C LEU A 22 -7.15 -8.18 -0.63
N HIS A 23 -7.43 -9.09 -1.56
CA HIS A 23 -8.55 -10.03 -1.45
C HIS A 23 -8.15 -11.51 -1.50
N ASP A 24 -6.94 -11.85 -1.95
CA ASP A 24 -6.47 -13.24 -1.93
C ASP A 24 -6.32 -13.77 -0.49
N VAL A 25 -6.86 -14.97 -0.23
CA VAL A 25 -6.76 -15.69 1.05
C VAL A 25 -5.30 -15.82 1.52
N GLN A 26 -4.35 -15.97 0.59
CA GLN A 26 -2.92 -16.10 0.93
C GLN A 26 -2.32 -14.81 1.50
N ASN A 27 -2.92 -13.65 1.17
CA ASN A 27 -2.42 -12.34 1.55
C ASN A 27 -3.09 -11.80 2.81
N GLU A 28 -3.78 -12.64 3.59
CA GLU A 28 -4.28 -12.21 4.90
C GLU A 28 -3.12 -11.79 5.82
N ALA A 29 -2.00 -12.53 5.80
CA ALA A 29 -0.81 -12.19 6.56
C ALA A 29 -0.21 -10.81 6.18
N PHE A 30 -0.50 -10.30 4.98
CA PHE A 30 -0.10 -8.95 4.59
C PHE A 30 -0.82 -7.90 5.43
N ALA A 31 -2.13 -8.04 5.62
CA ALA A 31 -2.92 -7.13 6.44
C ALA A 31 -2.39 -7.08 7.88
N GLU A 32 -2.07 -8.24 8.46
CA GLU A 32 -1.48 -8.33 9.81
C GLU A 32 -0.12 -7.63 9.90
N GLN A 33 0.77 -7.84 8.91
CA GLN A 33 2.07 -7.16 8.87
C GLN A 33 1.93 -5.63 8.88
N LEU A 34 0.93 -5.09 8.17
CA LEU A 34 0.68 -3.65 8.17
C LEU A 34 0.14 -3.17 9.52
N ARG A 35 -0.85 -3.86 10.11
CA ARG A 35 -1.44 -3.50 11.42
C ARG A 35 -0.40 -3.52 12.53
N GLU A 36 0.39 -4.60 12.59
CA GLU A 36 1.43 -4.76 13.60
C GLU A 36 2.54 -3.71 13.43
N ARG A 37 2.87 -3.32 12.20
CA ARG A 37 3.80 -2.23 11.95
C ARG A 37 3.25 -0.88 12.41
N VAL A 38 1.95 -0.61 12.26
CA VAL A 38 1.32 0.58 12.84
C VAL A 38 1.40 0.56 14.37
N ARG A 39 1.11 -0.59 15.01
CA ARG A 39 1.25 -0.74 16.47
C ARG A 39 2.68 -0.46 16.93
N LEU A 40 3.66 -1.07 16.28
CA LEU A 40 5.09 -0.86 16.54
C LEU A 40 5.50 0.62 16.41
N PHE A 41 4.95 1.33 15.43
CA PHE A 41 5.20 2.75 15.25
C PHE A 41 4.60 3.59 16.38
N GLY A 42 3.38 3.29 16.81
CA GLY A 42 2.76 3.92 17.98
C GLY A 42 3.58 3.71 19.26
N GLU A 43 4.02 2.47 19.50
CA GLU A 43 4.85 2.13 20.67
C GLU A 43 6.22 2.80 20.68
N LYS A 44 6.74 3.14 19.50
CA LYS A 44 8.04 3.80 19.33
C LYS A 44 7.93 5.30 19.07
N GLU A 45 6.74 5.88 19.20
CA GLU A 45 6.45 7.29 18.89
C GLU A 45 6.94 7.71 17.49
N ARG A 46 6.95 6.77 16.54
CA ARG A 46 7.38 6.97 15.16
C ARG A 46 6.16 7.28 14.31
N LYS A 47 6.29 8.25 13.41
CA LYS A 47 5.26 8.55 12.40
C LYS A 47 5.20 7.44 11.34
N GLN A 48 3.98 7.10 10.93
CA GLN A 48 3.76 6.19 9.82
C GLN A 48 4.32 6.77 8.51
N ASP A 49 5.03 5.92 7.79
CA ASP A 49 5.75 6.25 6.56
C ASP A 49 5.42 5.28 5.43
N PHE A 50 4.29 4.58 5.53
CA PHE A 50 3.82 3.64 4.51
C PHE A 50 2.31 3.71 4.34
N PHE A 51 1.84 3.53 3.11
CA PHE A 51 0.43 3.68 2.74
C PHE A 51 0.07 2.74 1.58
N LEU A 52 -1.22 2.44 1.45
CA LEU A 52 -1.78 1.77 0.28
C LEU A 52 -2.38 2.82 -0.66
N VAL A 53 -2.05 2.75 -1.95
CA VAL A 53 -2.51 3.69 -2.98
C VAL A 53 -3.16 2.89 -4.10
N CYS A 54 -4.46 3.08 -4.32
CA CYS A 54 -5.17 2.46 -5.44
C CYS A 54 -4.92 3.25 -6.73
N GLU A 55 -4.66 2.54 -7.83
CA GLU A 55 -4.43 3.14 -9.16
C GLU A 55 -3.48 4.36 -9.11
N PRO A 56 -2.25 4.21 -8.60
CA PRO A 56 -1.35 5.33 -8.39
C PRO A 56 -1.08 6.10 -9.71
N THR A 57 -1.27 7.41 -9.71
CA THR A 57 -1.23 8.23 -10.95
C THR A 57 0.16 8.32 -11.57
N TRP A 58 1.20 8.03 -10.79
CA TRP A 58 2.58 8.01 -11.23
C TRP A 58 2.95 6.74 -12.01
N LEU A 59 2.20 5.64 -11.89
CA LEU A 59 2.58 4.35 -12.48
C LEU A 59 2.66 4.42 -14.00
N ASP A 60 1.59 4.87 -14.66
CA ASP A 60 1.55 4.96 -16.12
C ASP A 60 2.47 6.06 -16.68
N LYS A 61 2.73 7.10 -15.88
CA LYS A 61 3.57 8.25 -16.29
C LYS A 61 5.06 7.92 -16.20
N GLN A 62 5.49 7.26 -15.11
CA GLN A 62 6.90 7.01 -14.83
C GLN A 62 7.35 5.61 -15.25
N PHE A 63 6.45 4.62 -15.21
CA PHE A 63 6.76 3.20 -15.44
C PHE A 63 5.80 2.55 -16.45
N PRO A 64 5.74 3.04 -17.70
CA PRO A 64 4.75 2.59 -18.69
C PRO A 64 4.92 1.12 -19.13
N GLN A 65 6.12 0.53 -18.99
CA GLN A 65 6.34 -0.88 -19.36
C GLN A 65 5.88 -1.82 -18.24
N GLU A 66 6.11 -1.40 -17.00
CA GLU A 66 5.68 -2.05 -15.79
C GLU A 66 4.16 -2.03 -15.68
N ALA A 67 3.55 -0.87 -15.93
CA ALA A 67 2.11 -0.67 -15.93
C ALA A 67 1.35 -1.67 -16.82
N LYS A 68 1.90 -2.00 -18.00
CA LYS A 68 1.33 -2.99 -18.94
C LYS A 68 1.35 -4.43 -18.41
N ARG A 69 2.22 -4.73 -17.44
CA ARG A 69 2.41 -6.07 -16.88
C ARG A 69 1.58 -6.30 -15.62
N VAL A 70 1.01 -5.24 -15.04
CA VAL A 70 0.20 -5.30 -13.83
C VAL A 70 -1.28 -5.36 -14.21
N GLY A 71 -1.97 -6.41 -13.74
CA GLY A 71 -3.41 -6.52 -13.91
C GLY A 71 -4.15 -5.40 -13.16
N ARG A 72 -5.14 -4.78 -13.80
CA ARG A 72 -5.97 -3.71 -13.23
C ARG A 72 -7.29 -4.27 -12.68
N PRO A 73 -7.89 -3.67 -11.63
CA PRO A 73 -7.34 -2.58 -10.84
C PRO A 73 -6.08 -3.01 -10.08
N CYS A 74 -5.18 -2.08 -9.81
CA CYS A 74 -3.90 -2.29 -9.14
C CYS A 74 -3.78 -1.41 -7.90
N VAL A 75 -2.95 -1.88 -6.97
CA VAL A 75 -2.66 -1.20 -5.70
C VAL A 75 -1.16 -1.18 -5.50
N ALA A 76 -0.68 -0.07 -4.93
CA ALA A 76 0.69 0.09 -4.51
C ALA A 76 0.80 0.17 -2.99
N LEU A 77 1.72 -0.60 -2.41
CA LEU A 77 2.28 -0.31 -1.09
C LEU A 77 3.45 0.66 -1.28
N VAL A 78 3.32 1.87 -0.76
CA VAL A 78 4.30 2.95 -0.93
C VAL A 78 4.93 3.27 0.41
N SER A 79 6.26 3.42 0.48
CA SER A 79 6.97 3.81 1.72
C SER A 79 8.32 4.48 1.44
N THR A 80 8.81 5.28 2.38
CA THR A 80 10.20 5.80 2.38
C THR A 80 11.23 4.79 2.92
N ASP A 81 10.79 3.70 3.56
CA ASP A 81 11.66 2.66 4.12
C ASP A 81 12.03 1.60 3.07
N LYS A 82 13.18 1.79 2.40
CA LYS A 82 13.71 0.87 1.37
C LYS A 82 13.88 -0.56 1.88
N ILE A 83 14.36 -0.72 3.11
CA ILE A 83 14.68 -2.04 3.67
C ILE A 83 13.37 -2.81 3.85
N TRP A 84 12.36 -2.15 4.42
CA TRP A 84 11.07 -2.77 4.62
C TRP A 84 10.35 -3.08 3.30
N ILE A 85 10.38 -2.19 2.30
CA ILE A 85 9.83 -2.50 0.96
C ILE A 85 10.55 -3.69 0.32
N THR A 86 11.85 -3.84 0.54
CA THR A 86 12.61 -5.01 0.06
C THR A 86 12.17 -6.30 0.77
N PHE A 87 11.98 -6.26 2.09
CA PHE A 87 11.42 -7.37 2.86
C PHE A 87 10.02 -7.75 2.35
N MET A 88 9.14 -6.78 2.12
CA MET A 88 7.79 -7.01 1.63
C MET A 88 7.78 -7.60 0.21
N LYS A 89 8.71 -7.19 -0.66
CA LYS A 89 8.89 -7.79 -1.99
C LYS A 89 9.20 -9.28 -1.88
N LEU A 90 10.12 -9.67 -1.00
CA LEU A 90 10.48 -11.07 -0.78
C LEU A 90 9.31 -11.87 -0.19
N ARG A 91 8.52 -11.25 0.71
CA ARG A 91 7.40 -11.91 1.38
C ARG A 91 6.19 -12.17 0.47
N LEU A 92 5.89 -11.22 -0.41
CA LEU A 92 4.73 -11.29 -1.31
C LEU A 92 5.07 -11.99 -2.63
N ASP A 93 6.34 -11.97 -3.04
CA ASP A 93 6.92 -12.56 -4.25
C ASP A 93 6.31 -12.06 -5.58
N ARG A 94 5.01 -12.26 -5.81
CA ARG A 94 4.27 -11.93 -7.04
C ARG A 94 3.90 -10.44 -7.18
N VAL A 95 4.79 -9.56 -6.74
CA VAL A 95 4.65 -8.09 -6.80
C VAL A 95 5.83 -7.44 -7.51
N MET A 96 5.61 -6.28 -8.11
CA MET A 96 6.66 -5.51 -8.78
C MET A 96 7.22 -4.45 -7.83
N LYS A 97 8.54 -4.38 -7.68
CA LYS A 97 9.20 -3.34 -6.87
C LYS A 97 9.68 -2.21 -7.76
N LEU A 98 9.34 -0.97 -7.40
CA LEU A 98 9.70 0.25 -8.11
C LEU A 98 10.42 1.23 -7.17
N ASP A 99 11.41 1.93 -7.70
CA ASP A 99 12.06 3.07 -7.05
C ASP A 99 11.50 4.34 -7.67
N LEU A 100 10.73 5.11 -6.89
CA LEU A 100 10.03 6.29 -7.38
C LEU A 100 10.95 7.52 -7.42
N GLY A 101 12.17 7.41 -6.91
CA GLY A 101 13.07 8.54 -6.74
C GLY A 101 12.57 9.54 -5.70
N GLU A 102 12.95 10.81 -5.88
CA GLU A 102 12.61 11.89 -4.96
C GLU A 102 11.28 12.53 -5.36
N LEU A 103 10.27 12.34 -4.52
CA LEU A 103 8.92 12.88 -4.72
C LEU A 103 8.41 13.56 -3.45
N THR A 104 7.46 14.48 -3.61
CA THR A 104 6.68 14.96 -2.46
C THR A 104 5.69 13.88 -2.01
N PRO A 105 5.25 13.89 -0.75
CA PRO A 105 4.22 12.95 -0.28
C PRO A 105 2.95 12.97 -1.14
N GLU A 106 2.51 14.16 -1.61
CA GLU A 106 1.31 14.26 -2.44
C GLU A 106 1.49 13.62 -3.81
N GLN A 107 2.70 13.63 -4.37
CA GLN A 107 2.98 12.96 -5.63
C GLN A 107 3.10 11.45 -5.46
N ALA A 108 3.77 10.99 -4.39
CA ALA A 108 3.97 9.57 -4.13
C ALA A 108 2.66 8.86 -3.75
N LEU A 109 1.75 9.57 -3.09
CA LEU A 109 0.50 9.04 -2.55
C LEU A 109 -0.75 9.41 -3.37
N ASP A 110 -0.57 9.92 -4.59
CA ASP A 110 -1.67 10.34 -5.47
C ASP A 110 -2.43 9.11 -6.01
N ALA A 111 -3.67 8.91 -5.52
CA ALA A 111 -4.55 7.83 -5.94
C ALA A 111 -5.41 8.25 -7.14
N GLY A 112 -5.45 7.42 -8.19
CA GLY A 112 -6.20 7.71 -9.41
C GLY A 112 -7.64 7.21 -9.43
N ALA A 113 -7.98 6.26 -8.55
CA ALA A 113 -9.31 5.66 -8.48
C ALA A 113 -9.61 5.15 -7.06
N PRO A 114 -10.89 4.98 -6.68
CA PRO A 114 -11.26 4.29 -5.44
C PRO A 114 -10.84 2.81 -5.48
N TYR A 115 -10.76 2.19 -4.31
CA TYR A 115 -10.58 0.74 -4.22
C TYR A 115 -11.78 0.01 -4.84
N PRO A 116 -11.55 -1.11 -5.54
CA PRO A 116 -12.63 -1.94 -6.02
C PRO A 116 -13.43 -2.56 -4.87
N GLU A 117 -14.72 -2.77 -5.10
CA GLU A 117 -15.56 -3.55 -4.21
C GLU A 117 -15.26 -5.03 -4.38
N PHE A 118 -14.96 -5.72 -3.29
CA PHE A 118 -14.75 -7.15 -3.29
C PHE A 118 -15.88 -7.87 -2.57
N PRO A 119 -16.32 -9.03 -3.09
CA PRO A 119 -17.27 -9.87 -2.36
C PRO A 119 -16.61 -10.40 -1.07
N PRO A 120 -17.40 -10.89 -0.10
CA PRO A 120 -16.83 -11.63 1.02
C PRO A 120 -15.98 -12.81 0.53
N LEU A 121 -14.88 -13.08 1.25
CA LEU A 121 -14.02 -14.21 0.97
C LEU A 121 -14.81 -15.53 1.00
N ASP A 122 -14.50 -16.41 0.06
CA ASP A 122 -15.09 -17.74 -0.04
C ASP A 122 -14.68 -18.59 1.18
N ARG A 123 -15.63 -18.78 2.11
CA ARG A 123 -15.41 -19.53 3.35
C ARG A 123 -15.10 -21.00 3.11
N THR A 124 -15.44 -21.56 1.95
CA THR A 124 -15.14 -22.97 1.65
C THR A 124 -13.64 -23.21 1.42
N LYS A 125 -12.91 -22.16 1.00
CA LYS A 125 -11.46 -22.18 0.79
C LYS A 125 -10.67 -21.71 2.02
N TRP A 126 -11.37 -21.32 3.08
CA TRP A 126 -10.76 -20.75 4.27
C TRP A 126 -10.38 -21.84 5.28
N THR A 127 -9.08 -22.01 5.51
CA THR A 127 -8.55 -23.09 6.35
C THR A 127 -8.01 -22.62 7.70
N ALA A 128 -7.92 -21.30 7.93
CA ALA A 128 -7.34 -20.75 9.15
C ALA A 128 -8.34 -20.83 10.33
N PRO A 129 -7.86 -20.97 11.58
CA PRO A 129 -8.71 -21.15 12.77
C PRO A 129 -9.37 -19.85 13.27
N TYR A 130 -9.27 -18.75 12.52
CA TYR A 130 -9.83 -17.45 12.81
C TYR A 130 -10.69 -16.96 11.64
N SER A 131 -11.52 -15.93 11.84
CA SER A 131 -12.32 -15.38 10.74
C SER A 131 -11.47 -14.54 9.79
N PRO A 132 -11.67 -14.62 8.46
CA PRO A 132 -10.94 -13.78 7.53
C PRO A 132 -11.27 -12.30 7.75
N TYR A 133 -10.33 -11.43 7.38
CA TYR A 133 -10.61 -10.00 7.29
C TYR A 133 -11.78 -9.71 6.35
N LYS A 134 -12.62 -8.76 6.77
CA LYS A 134 -13.68 -8.24 5.91
C LYS A 134 -13.07 -7.38 4.79
N PRO A 135 -13.65 -7.40 3.58
CA PRO A 135 -13.35 -6.41 2.56
C PRO A 135 -13.40 -4.98 3.13
N GLY A 136 -12.46 -4.13 2.73
CA GLY A 136 -12.31 -2.76 3.26
C GLY A 136 -11.28 -2.62 4.39
N TRP A 137 -10.61 -3.71 4.81
CA TRP A 137 -9.57 -3.63 5.83
C TRP A 137 -8.42 -2.68 5.46
N TRP A 138 -8.17 -2.49 4.16
CA TRP A 138 -7.12 -1.62 3.61
C TRP A 138 -7.39 -0.12 3.81
N ASN A 139 -8.64 0.28 4.08
CA ASN A 139 -9.02 1.69 4.25
C ASN A 139 -8.24 2.35 5.41
N ALA A 140 -7.78 1.56 6.38
CA ALA A 140 -6.94 2.02 7.49
C ALA A 140 -5.56 2.54 7.04
N PHE A 141 -5.12 2.22 5.83
CA PHE A 141 -3.80 2.56 5.29
C PHE A 141 -3.86 3.57 4.13
N GLU A 142 -5.02 4.18 3.91
CA GLU A 142 -5.20 5.17 2.85
C GLU A 142 -4.48 6.49 3.15
N PRO A 143 -3.97 7.20 2.11
CA PRO A 143 -3.35 8.51 2.27
C PRO A 143 -4.30 9.57 2.86
N ALA A 144 -5.62 9.42 2.68
CA ALA A 144 -6.58 10.33 3.28
C ALA A 144 -6.46 10.35 4.82
N VAL A 145 -6.13 9.20 5.45
CA VAL A 145 -5.83 9.10 6.88
C VAL A 145 -4.55 9.87 7.23
N PHE A 146 -3.55 9.88 6.35
CA PHE A 146 -2.30 10.63 6.54
C PHE A 146 -2.53 12.15 6.57
N PHE A 147 -3.26 12.69 5.59
CA PHE A 147 -3.49 14.12 5.49
C PHE A 147 -4.41 14.66 6.60
N ASN A 148 -5.40 13.87 7.04
CA ASN A 148 -6.31 14.26 8.12
C ASN A 148 -5.60 14.36 9.49
N ASN A 149 -4.52 13.61 9.71
CA ASN A 149 -3.74 13.61 10.96
C ASN A 149 -2.56 14.59 10.95
N CYS A 150 -2.36 15.34 9.87
CA CYS A 150 -1.31 16.36 9.74
C CYS A 150 -1.81 17.80 9.97
N GLN A 151 -3.06 17.98 10.38
CA GLN A 151 -3.64 19.28 10.78
C GLN A 151 -3.58 19.51 12.28
#